data_AF-A0A3D2SHQ8-F1
#
_entry.id   AF-A0A3D2SHQ8-F1
#
_cell.length_a   1.000
_cell.length_b   1.000
_cell.length_c   1.000
_cell.angle_alpha   90.00
_cell.angle_beta   90.00
_cell.angle_gamma   90.00
#
_symmetry.space_group_name_H-M   'P 1'
#
loop_
_entity.id
_entity.type
_entity.pdbx_description
1 polymer ?
#
loop_
_entity_poly.entity_id
_entity_poly.type
_entity_poly.pdbx_seq_one_letter_code
_entity_poly.pdbx_strand_id
1 'polypeptide(L)'
;MINTLADLLKELSEKENLRLKELDITHPPTIGAMYEGLTANILQKSLFGGLNLVVAKSSFIKGSKTEFDVILAEGEGVPVPYTDKFTFNPEQVLVVIQVKKTFNAKELGDSYENLMRIPDLYLNVPVEDYMLRLATDSVHHTIQRSIEDVTGGKLTFEEEYVYHSLVTEAQLPVTVVLGYNGLKSESSLREKYYEYIAGKASGEGEVIRGYGPNNYPSLVICGDNSIVKMGGCPYNAPLSKSPMGWWDFMASTHHNPMYLFLDVIWSKLSYKYGLPSVIFGDDLESPKMTPFLSCRIVQKGERKGWELWYHEYGKKDLESVQGTLEWEPFFLDDIQFRVMNILCLDGELDFSEVPSVEKDALEAGYESLDALIQSLCDTGLVARKGAGKICLLSRGCQVMMIGDKNIMGENISG
;
A
#
# COMPACT_ATOMS: atom_id res chain seq x y z
N MET A 1 8.77 25.23 -1.39
CA MET A 1 8.21 25.86 -0.17
C MET A 1 7.98 24.70 0.80
N ILE A 2 8.42 24.81 2.05
CA ILE A 2 8.26 23.72 3.02
C ILE A 2 6.89 23.92 3.68
N ASN A 3 5.92 23.07 3.32
CA ASN A 3 4.56 23.14 3.86
C ASN A 3 4.26 21.95 4.77
N THR A 4 4.93 20.81 4.55
CA THR A 4 4.72 19.56 5.28
C THR A 4 6.01 19.05 5.93
N LEU A 5 5.89 18.07 6.83
CA LEU A 5 7.06 17.34 7.35
C LEU A 5 7.79 16.60 6.22
N ALA A 6 7.05 16.05 5.25
CA ALA A 6 7.63 15.39 4.09
C ALA A 6 8.53 16.35 3.29
N ASP A 7 8.13 17.61 3.10
CA ASP A 7 8.95 18.62 2.42
C ASP A 7 10.22 18.93 3.21
N LEU A 8 10.10 19.07 4.54
CA LEU A 8 11.24 19.32 5.40
C LEU A 8 12.26 18.17 5.37
N LEU A 9 11.78 16.92 5.45
CA LEU A 9 12.63 15.74 5.37
C LEU A 9 13.25 15.57 3.98
N LYS A 10 12.54 15.94 2.91
CA LYS A 10 13.07 15.94 1.56
C LYS A 10 14.26 16.88 1.44
N GLU A 11 14.08 18.15 1.81
CA GLU A 11 15.14 19.17 1.79
C GLU A 11 16.33 18.78 2.67
N LEU A 12 16.08 18.21 3.86
CA LEU A 12 17.13 17.67 4.72
C LEU A 12 17.90 16.54 4.03
N SER A 13 17.19 15.57 3.48
CA SER A 13 17.75 14.41 2.78
C SER A 13 18.61 14.82 1.59
N GLU A 14 18.13 15.75 0.77
CA GLU A 14 18.84 16.29 -0.39
C GLU A 14 20.12 17.01 0.04
N LYS A 15 20.04 17.87 1.05
CA LYS A 15 21.19 18.62 1.57
C LYS A 15 22.26 17.71 2.18
N GLU A 16 21.87 16.70 2.95
CA GLU A 16 22.81 15.73 3.49
C GLU A 16 23.41 14.85 2.38
N ASN A 17 22.62 14.40 1.39
CA ASN A 17 23.12 13.67 0.23
C ASN A 17 24.18 14.48 -0.55
N LEU A 18 23.97 15.79 -0.74
CA LEU A 18 24.97 16.68 -1.34
C LEU A 18 26.27 16.72 -0.51
N ARG A 19 26.17 16.88 0.81
CA ARG A 19 27.34 16.82 1.70
C ARG A 19 28.09 15.50 1.59
N LEU A 20 27.38 14.37 1.55
CA LEU A 20 28.00 13.05 1.40
C LEU A 20 28.71 12.88 0.05
N LYS A 21 28.27 13.57 -1.01
CA LYS A 21 28.93 13.56 -2.33
C LYS A 21 30.19 14.41 -2.39
N GLU A 22 30.28 15.46 -1.57
CA GLU A 22 31.45 16.33 -1.49
C GLU A 22 32.62 15.69 -0.72
N LEU A 23 32.33 14.65 0.07
CA LEU A 23 33.36 13.85 0.74
C LEU A 23 34.12 12.99 -0.27
N ASP A 24 35.45 13.11 -0.28
CA ASP A 24 36.35 12.30 -1.11
C ASP A 24 36.57 10.90 -0.51
N ILE A 25 35.48 10.18 -0.27
CA ILE A 25 35.49 8.81 0.26
C ILE A 25 35.19 7.85 -0.89
N THR A 26 36.12 6.94 -1.16
CA THR A 26 36.01 5.95 -2.24
C THR A 26 35.80 4.51 -1.74
N HIS A 27 35.94 4.27 -0.43
CA HIS A 27 35.77 2.94 0.17
C HIS A 27 34.29 2.50 0.19
N PRO A 28 33.88 1.49 -0.59
CA PRO A 28 32.46 1.17 -0.78
C PRO A 28 31.68 0.82 0.50
N PRO A 29 32.22 0.03 1.46
CA PRO A 29 31.53 -0.24 2.73
C PRO A 29 31.30 1.02 3.56
N THR A 30 32.26 1.96 3.57
CA THR A 30 32.10 3.23 4.29
C THR A 30 31.01 4.09 3.64
N ILE A 31 30.97 4.11 2.31
CA ILE A 31 29.89 4.77 1.57
C ILE A 31 28.53 4.16 1.95
N GLY A 32 28.39 2.83 1.94
CA GLY A 32 27.17 2.14 2.37
C GLY A 32 26.72 2.61 3.76
N ALA A 33 27.60 2.50 4.75
CA ALA A 33 27.34 2.89 6.13
C ALA A 33 26.95 4.38 6.28
N MET A 34 27.47 5.28 5.43
CA MET A 34 27.08 6.70 5.43
C MET A 34 25.63 6.90 5.00
N TYR A 35 25.19 6.25 3.92
CA TYR A 35 23.82 6.36 3.43
C TYR A 35 22.83 5.58 4.32
N GLU A 36 23.24 4.45 4.89
CA GLU A 36 22.50 3.75 5.96
C GLU A 36 22.32 4.67 7.19
N GLY A 37 23.38 5.37 7.60
CA GLY A 37 23.37 6.34 8.68
C GLY A 37 22.41 7.50 8.42
N LEU A 38 22.43 8.06 7.20
CA LEU A 38 21.51 9.13 6.81
C LEU A 38 20.05 8.63 6.81
N THR A 39 19.78 7.46 6.24
CA THR A 39 18.45 6.86 6.20
C THR A 39 17.90 6.63 7.61
N ALA A 40 18.71 6.01 8.48
CA ALA A 40 18.35 5.79 9.88
C ALA A 40 18.09 7.11 10.62
N ASN A 41 18.86 8.16 10.34
CA ASN A 41 18.67 9.47 10.95
C ASN A 41 17.36 10.13 10.52
N ILE A 42 17.03 10.07 9.22
CA ILE A 42 15.77 10.59 8.68
C ILE A 42 14.59 9.83 9.30
N LEU A 43 14.65 8.49 9.30
CA LEU A 43 13.62 7.66 9.91
C LEU A 43 13.46 7.99 11.40
N GLN A 44 14.54 8.05 12.18
CA GLN A 44 14.47 8.38 13.60
C GLN A 44 13.80 9.73 13.87
N LYS A 45 14.00 10.72 12.99
CA LYS A 45 13.40 12.06 13.09
C LYS A 45 11.93 12.09 12.71
N SER A 46 11.42 11.08 12.01
CA SER A 46 10.02 10.99 11.62
C SER A 46 9.16 10.15 12.56
N LEU A 47 9.74 9.51 13.57
CA LEU A 47 9.02 8.66 14.51
C LEU A 47 8.43 9.45 15.69
N PHE A 48 7.32 8.93 16.21
CA PHE A 48 6.63 9.50 17.37
C PHE A 48 7.32 9.09 18.67
N GLY A 49 7.49 10.04 19.58
CA GLY A 49 7.99 9.77 20.92
C GLY A 49 6.99 8.94 21.74
N GLY A 50 7.49 8.20 22.73
CA GLY A 50 6.65 7.37 23.61
C GLY A 50 6.24 6.02 23.03
N LEU A 51 6.55 5.77 21.76
CA LEU A 51 6.51 4.43 21.18
C LEU A 51 7.84 3.72 21.48
N ASN A 52 7.79 2.46 21.89
CA ASN A 52 8.96 1.64 22.16
C ASN A 52 9.63 1.19 20.86
N LEU A 53 10.00 2.14 20.00
CA LEU A 53 10.53 1.89 18.66
C LEU A 53 12.04 2.08 18.61
N VAL A 54 12.73 1.18 17.92
CA VAL A 54 14.17 1.21 17.72
C VAL A 54 14.48 1.20 16.23
N VAL A 55 15.34 2.13 15.79
CA VAL A 55 15.94 2.12 14.46
C VAL A 55 17.31 1.47 14.56
N ALA A 56 17.43 0.25 14.03
CA ALA A 56 18.69 -0.50 14.00
C ALA A 56 19.29 -0.51 12.60
N LYS A 57 20.61 -0.41 12.50
CA LYS A 57 21.34 -0.48 11.23
C LYS A 57 22.03 -1.83 11.10
N SER A 58 22.23 -2.27 9.85
CA SER A 58 23.05 -3.43 9.49
C SER A 58 22.73 -4.65 10.40
N SER A 59 21.44 -4.94 10.56
CA SER A 59 20.90 -5.86 11.58
C SER A 59 20.09 -6.99 10.95
N PHE A 60 19.68 -7.97 11.76
CA PHE A 60 19.10 -9.23 11.29
C PHE A 60 17.67 -9.45 11.76
N ILE A 61 16.92 -10.23 10.99
CA ILE A 61 15.65 -10.82 11.40
C ILE A 61 15.90 -12.30 11.67
N LYS A 62 15.43 -12.80 12.81
CA LYS A 62 15.58 -14.20 13.20
C LYS A 62 14.95 -15.11 12.14
N GLY A 63 15.69 -16.16 11.75
CA GLY A 63 15.32 -17.04 10.64
C GLY A 63 15.92 -16.62 9.29
N SER A 64 16.44 -15.40 9.17
CA SER A 64 17.21 -14.93 8.02
C SER A 64 18.71 -15.00 8.26
N LYS A 65 19.47 -15.26 7.19
CA LYS A 65 20.93 -15.08 7.15
C LYS A 65 21.33 -13.75 6.50
N THR A 66 20.36 -13.00 6.01
CA THR A 66 20.55 -11.73 5.33
C THR A 66 20.65 -10.62 6.37
N GLU A 67 21.69 -9.80 6.24
CA GLU A 67 21.81 -8.53 6.94
C GLU A 67 20.98 -7.48 6.20
N PHE A 68 20.17 -6.72 6.94
CA PHE A 68 19.36 -5.65 6.41
C PHE A 68 19.91 -4.29 6.86
N ASP A 69 19.94 -3.34 5.92
CA ASP A 69 20.60 -2.05 6.07
C ASP A 69 19.98 -1.20 7.19
N VAL A 70 18.65 -1.10 7.22
CA VAL A 70 17.91 -0.43 8.31
C VAL A 70 16.65 -1.24 8.65
N ILE A 71 16.43 -1.46 9.95
CA ILE A 71 15.23 -2.09 10.51
C ILE A 71 14.58 -1.11 11.49
N LEU A 72 13.27 -0.89 11.33
CA LEU A 72 12.42 -0.34 12.40
C LEU A 72 11.76 -1.50 13.14
N ALA A 73 11.96 -1.57 14.44
CA ALA A 73 11.38 -2.61 15.27
C ALA A 73 10.77 -2.07 16.57
N GLU A 74 9.84 -2.84 17.12
CA GLU A 74 9.30 -2.67 18.46
C GLU A 74 10.17 -3.39 19.51
N GLY A 75 10.55 -2.65 20.54
CA GLY A 75 11.40 -3.10 21.62
C GLY A 75 12.86 -3.31 21.22
N GLU A 76 13.63 -3.77 22.19
CA GLU A 76 15.04 -4.06 21.98
C GLU A 76 15.23 -5.39 21.25
N GLY A 77 16.20 -5.44 20.35
CA GLY A 77 16.64 -6.67 19.71
C GLY A 77 17.67 -7.41 20.57
N VAL A 78 17.99 -8.65 20.21
CA VAL A 78 19.07 -9.40 20.85
C VAL A 78 20.41 -8.91 20.28
N PRO A 79 21.33 -8.35 21.09
CA PRO A 79 22.60 -7.86 20.59
C PRO A 79 23.45 -8.99 20.03
N VAL A 80 24.07 -8.76 18.88
CA VAL A 80 25.06 -9.67 18.30
C VAL A 80 26.40 -9.42 18.98
N PRO A 81 27.01 -10.42 19.64
CA PRO A 81 28.21 -10.22 20.45
C PRO A 81 29.34 -9.49 19.72
N TYR A 82 29.94 -8.50 20.39
CA TYR A 82 31.07 -7.69 19.89
C TYR A 82 30.76 -6.82 18.67
N THR A 83 29.49 -6.45 18.46
CA THR A 83 29.05 -5.54 17.40
C THR A 83 27.95 -4.61 17.91
N ASP A 84 27.63 -3.57 17.13
CA ASP A 84 26.47 -2.69 17.37
C ASP A 84 25.18 -3.20 16.66
N LYS A 85 25.18 -4.48 16.25
CA LYS A 85 24.10 -5.10 15.47
C LYS A 85 23.15 -5.87 16.36
N PHE A 86 21.91 -6.02 15.91
CA PHE A 86 20.87 -6.73 16.64
C PHE A 86 20.22 -7.81 15.79
N THR A 87 19.63 -8.80 16.45
CA THR A 87 18.70 -9.76 15.84
C THR A 87 17.32 -9.53 16.44
N PHE A 88 16.33 -9.26 15.60
CA PHE A 88 14.93 -9.08 16.00
C PHE A 88 14.11 -10.32 15.66
N ASN A 89 13.11 -10.65 16.48
CA ASN A 89 12.10 -11.61 16.06
C ASN A 89 11.19 -10.99 14.98
N PRO A 90 10.62 -11.77 14.05
CA PRO A 90 9.74 -11.24 13.01
C PRO A 90 8.58 -10.38 13.54
N GLU A 91 7.93 -10.77 14.64
CA GLU A 91 6.82 -10.02 15.25
C GLU A 91 7.22 -8.60 15.74
N GLN A 92 8.51 -8.36 15.97
CA GLN A 92 9.00 -7.04 16.37
C GLN A 92 9.20 -6.11 15.17
N VAL A 93 9.41 -6.65 13.97
CA VAL A 93 9.89 -5.86 12.84
C VAL A 93 8.72 -5.22 12.09
N LEU A 94 8.77 -3.90 11.95
CA LEU A 94 7.70 -3.10 11.35
C LEU A 94 8.09 -2.58 9.96
N VAL A 95 9.37 -2.25 9.76
CA VAL A 95 9.89 -1.75 8.49
C VAL A 95 11.28 -2.33 8.24
N VAL A 96 11.55 -2.69 6.99
CA VAL A 96 12.87 -3.10 6.51
C VAL A 96 13.24 -2.24 5.30
N ILE A 97 14.38 -1.57 5.35
CA ILE A 97 14.84 -0.68 4.29
C ILE A 97 16.18 -1.19 3.75
N GLN A 98 16.26 -1.36 2.43
CA GLN A 98 17.51 -1.57 1.70
C GLN A 98 17.95 -0.23 1.09
N VAL A 99 19.17 0.20 1.36
CA VAL A 99 19.70 1.52 1.01
C VAL A 99 20.77 1.40 -0.07
N LYS A 100 20.68 2.25 -1.10
CA LYS A 100 21.64 2.31 -2.20
C LYS A 100 22.07 3.76 -2.45
N LYS A 101 23.38 4.01 -2.53
CA LYS A 101 23.91 5.32 -2.98
C LYS A 101 23.43 5.65 -4.39
N THR A 102 23.65 4.73 -5.32
CA THR A 102 23.27 4.85 -6.73
C THR A 102 22.45 3.65 -7.12
N PHE A 103 21.22 3.90 -7.53
CA PHE A 103 20.25 2.88 -7.91
C PHE A 103 20.25 2.69 -9.43
N ASN A 104 20.67 1.50 -9.85
CA ASN A 104 20.70 1.07 -11.25
C ASN A 104 20.04 -0.33 -11.35
N ALA A 105 19.94 -0.89 -12.56
CA ALA A 105 19.27 -2.18 -12.78
C ALA A 105 19.86 -3.33 -11.93
N LYS A 106 21.17 -3.36 -11.71
CA LYS A 106 21.82 -4.36 -10.84
C LYS A 106 21.43 -4.16 -9.38
N GLU A 107 21.55 -2.93 -8.87
CA GLU A 107 21.22 -2.63 -7.48
C GLU A 107 19.73 -2.80 -7.18
N LEU A 108 18.86 -2.57 -8.17
CA LEU A 108 17.45 -2.92 -8.11
C LEU A 108 17.28 -4.43 -7.89
N GLY A 109 17.91 -5.25 -8.74
CA GLY A 109 17.82 -6.70 -8.64
C GLY A 109 18.34 -7.23 -7.31
N ASP A 110 19.52 -6.77 -6.88
CA ASP A 110 20.12 -7.15 -5.60
C ASP A 110 19.19 -6.77 -4.42
N SER A 111 18.56 -5.59 -4.48
CA SER A 111 17.62 -5.14 -3.43
C SER A 111 16.33 -5.95 -3.43
N TYR A 112 15.79 -6.26 -4.61
CA TYR A 112 14.60 -7.10 -4.76
C TYR A 112 14.86 -8.51 -4.20
N GLU A 113 15.99 -9.13 -4.58
CA GLU A 113 16.32 -10.50 -4.15
C GLU A 113 16.55 -10.61 -2.63
N ASN A 114 17.00 -9.53 -1.98
CA ASN A 114 17.11 -9.46 -0.54
C ASN A 114 15.73 -9.40 0.14
N LEU A 115 14.83 -8.55 -0.36
CA LEU A 115 13.52 -8.30 0.26
C LEU A 115 12.48 -9.38 -0.08
N MET A 116 12.55 -10.00 -1.26
CA MET A 116 11.56 -10.99 -1.73
C MET A 116 11.42 -12.23 -0.83
N ARG A 117 12.41 -12.48 0.04
CA ARG A 117 12.43 -13.59 1.00
C ARG A 117 11.79 -13.27 2.34
N ILE A 118 11.49 -11.99 2.61
CA ILE A 118 10.87 -11.56 3.87
C ILE A 118 9.57 -12.33 4.15
N PRO A 119 8.64 -12.53 3.20
CA PRO A 119 7.40 -13.25 3.46
C PRO A 119 7.59 -14.64 4.09
N ASP A 120 8.64 -15.37 3.72
CA ASP A 120 8.92 -16.71 4.26
C ASP A 120 9.20 -16.69 5.78
N LEU A 121 9.68 -15.56 6.31
CA LEU A 121 9.95 -15.39 7.74
C LEU A 121 8.67 -15.20 8.57
N TYR A 122 7.55 -14.86 7.93
CA TYR A 122 6.30 -14.48 8.60
C TYR A 122 5.23 -15.56 8.53
N LEU A 123 5.49 -16.72 7.90
CA LEU A 123 4.53 -17.81 7.75
C LEU A 123 3.93 -18.33 9.06
N ASN A 124 4.63 -18.20 10.18
CA ASN A 124 4.20 -18.66 11.50
C ASN A 124 4.14 -17.53 12.55
N VAL A 125 4.14 -16.27 12.10
CA VAL A 125 4.01 -15.14 13.02
C VAL A 125 2.56 -15.06 13.49
N PRO A 126 2.31 -14.96 14.81
CA PRO A 126 0.96 -14.78 15.32
C PRO A 126 0.31 -13.52 14.75
N VAL A 127 -0.94 -13.64 14.35
CA VAL A 127 -1.71 -12.51 13.85
C VAL A 127 -2.17 -11.65 15.03
N GLU A 128 -1.85 -10.35 14.97
CA GLU A 128 -2.32 -9.35 15.93
C GLU A 128 -3.59 -8.64 15.42
N ASP A 129 -4.40 -8.09 16.33
CA ASP A 129 -5.69 -7.43 16.00
C ASP A 129 -5.55 -6.31 14.97
N TYR A 130 -4.44 -5.56 14.98
CA TYR A 130 -4.24 -4.50 14.01
C TYR A 130 -4.01 -5.03 12.59
N MET A 131 -3.41 -6.21 12.46
CA MET A 131 -3.19 -6.85 11.16
C MET A 131 -4.52 -7.30 10.58
N LEU A 132 -5.45 -7.78 11.42
CA LEU A 132 -6.81 -8.10 10.99
C LEU A 132 -7.54 -6.86 10.49
N ARG A 133 -7.48 -5.74 11.23
CA ARG A 133 -8.09 -4.47 10.80
C ARG A 133 -7.52 -3.99 9.46
N LEU A 134 -6.19 -4.00 9.32
CA LEU A 134 -5.52 -3.60 8.08
C LEU A 134 -5.93 -4.52 6.92
N ALA A 135 -5.95 -5.84 7.14
CA ALA A 135 -6.39 -6.80 6.13
C ALA A 135 -7.86 -6.59 5.74
N THR A 136 -8.75 -6.34 6.70
CA THR A 136 -10.16 -6.07 6.43
C THR A 136 -10.34 -4.83 5.56
N ASP A 137 -9.71 -3.71 5.94
CA ASP A 137 -9.82 -2.46 5.19
C ASP A 137 -9.21 -2.63 3.77
N SER A 138 -8.03 -3.25 3.66
CA SER A 138 -7.42 -3.62 2.37
C SER A 138 -8.34 -4.45 1.46
N VAL A 139 -8.99 -5.48 2.02
CA VAL A 139 -9.91 -6.38 1.29
C VAL A 139 -11.15 -5.63 0.85
N HIS A 140 -11.73 -4.80 1.72
CA HIS A 140 -12.91 -4.01 1.40
C HIS A 140 -12.62 -3.01 0.28
N HIS A 141 -11.51 -2.27 0.36
CA HIS A 141 -11.14 -1.28 -0.66
C HIS A 141 -10.72 -1.89 -2.00
N THR A 142 -10.20 -3.13 -1.98
CA THR A 142 -9.71 -3.80 -3.19
C THR A 142 -10.76 -4.69 -3.84
N ILE A 143 -11.41 -5.57 -3.07
CA ILE A 143 -12.33 -6.59 -3.58
C ILE A 143 -13.79 -6.12 -3.53
N GLN A 144 -14.11 -5.18 -2.63
CA GLN A 144 -15.47 -4.63 -2.46
C GLN A 144 -16.54 -5.70 -2.18
N ARG A 145 -16.17 -6.68 -1.35
CA ARG A 145 -17.04 -7.79 -0.91
C ARG A 145 -17.31 -7.72 0.59
N SER A 146 -18.48 -8.20 0.99
CA SER A 146 -18.83 -8.36 2.40
C SER A 146 -18.00 -9.46 3.06
N ILE A 147 -17.77 -9.37 4.38
CA ILE A 147 -17.08 -10.41 5.15
C ILE A 147 -17.80 -11.76 5.04
N GLU A 148 -19.14 -11.76 4.96
CA GLU A 148 -19.91 -12.99 4.78
C GLU A 148 -19.70 -13.64 3.41
N ASP A 149 -19.48 -12.85 2.36
CA ASP A 149 -19.15 -13.41 1.04
C ASP A 149 -17.74 -14.03 1.05
N VAL A 150 -16.80 -13.37 1.73
CA VAL A 150 -15.43 -13.88 1.93
C VAL A 150 -15.44 -15.19 2.71
N THR A 151 -16.08 -15.21 3.89
CA THR A 151 -16.10 -16.38 4.79
C THR A 151 -17.04 -17.49 4.29
N GLY A 152 -18.06 -17.13 3.52
CA GLY A 152 -19.01 -18.06 2.90
C GLY A 152 -18.51 -18.72 1.61
N GLY A 153 -17.28 -18.44 1.16
CA GLY A 153 -16.70 -19.05 -0.04
C GLY A 153 -17.39 -18.61 -1.34
N LYS A 154 -17.83 -17.34 -1.41
CA LYS A 154 -18.50 -16.78 -2.59
C LYS A 154 -17.58 -15.95 -3.48
N LEU A 155 -16.29 -15.88 -3.13
CA LEU A 155 -15.28 -15.20 -3.94
C LEU A 155 -15.05 -15.98 -5.23
N THR A 156 -14.78 -15.26 -6.33
CA THR A 156 -14.26 -15.90 -7.54
C THR A 156 -12.84 -16.42 -7.31
N PHE A 157 -12.37 -17.26 -8.21
CA PHE A 157 -11.00 -17.76 -8.18
C PHE A 157 -9.96 -16.63 -8.10
N GLU A 158 -10.17 -15.55 -8.84
CA GLU A 158 -9.30 -14.37 -8.84
C GLU A 158 -9.39 -13.60 -7.51
N GLU A 159 -10.61 -13.37 -7.01
CA GLU A 159 -10.86 -12.70 -5.74
C GLU A 159 -10.22 -13.45 -4.56
N GLU A 160 -10.29 -14.79 -4.52
CA GLU A 160 -9.67 -15.61 -3.48
C GLU A 160 -8.15 -15.40 -3.41
N TYR A 161 -7.46 -15.37 -4.55
CA TYR A 161 -6.02 -15.20 -4.59
C TYR A 161 -5.59 -13.77 -4.22
N VAL A 162 -6.36 -12.77 -4.65
CA VAL A 162 -6.13 -11.37 -4.22
C VAL A 162 -6.38 -11.23 -2.72
N TYR A 163 -7.46 -11.82 -2.19
CA TYR A 163 -7.76 -11.85 -0.75
C TYR A 163 -6.59 -12.41 0.05
N HIS A 164 -6.06 -13.58 -0.33
CA HIS A 164 -4.91 -14.17 0.35
C HIS A 164 -3.66 -13.29 0.29
N SER A 165 -3.44 -12.60 -0.84
CA SER A 165 -2.35 -11.62 -0.95
C SER A 165 -2.54 -10.44 0.00
N LEU A 166 -3.73 -9.84 0.10
CA LEU A 166 -4.00 -8.71 0.99
C LEU A 166 -3.87 -9.09 2.48
N VAL A 167 -4.40 -10.26 2.86
CA VAL A 167 -4.28 -10.78 4.23
C VAL A 167 -2.83 -11.08 4.60
N THR A 168 -2.04 -11.59 3.65
CA THR A 168 -0.61 -11.80 3.87
C THR A 168 0.12 -10.47 4.01
N GLU A 169 -0.15 -9.51 3.13
CA GLU A 169 0.50 -8.18 3.13
C GLU A 169 0.33 -7.46 4.47
N ALA A 170 -0.85 -7.55 5.08
CA ALA A 170 -1.14 -6.95 6.38
C ALA A 170 -0.21 -7.42 7.52
N GLN A 171 0.30 -8.64 7.42
CA GLN A 171 1.20 -9.24 8.40
C GLN A 171 2.67 -8.90 8.14
N LEU A 172 3.03 -8.56 6.90
CA LEU A 172 4.40 -8.26 6.52
C LEU A 172 4.85 -6.89 7.06
N PRO A 173 6.16 -6.71 7.31
CA PRO A 173 6.72 -5.40 7.55
C PRO A 173 6.68 -4.59 6.24
N VAL A 174 6.65 -3.28 6.36
CA VAL A 174 6.81 -2.39 5.20
C VAL A 174 8.22 -2.58 4.65
N THR A 175 8.34 -2.87 3.37
CA THR A 175 9.64 -3.10 2.73
C THR A 175 9.97 -1.97 1.78
N VAL A 176 11.11 -1.30 1.99
CA VAL A 176 11.49 -0.11 1.23
C VAL A 176 12.84 -0.33 0.55
N VAL A 177 12.94 0.04 -0.71
CA VAL A 177 14.22 0.20 -1.42
C VAL A 177 14.46 1.69 -1.61
N LEU A 178 15.54 2.23 -1.05
CA LEU A 178 15.86 3.65 -1.09
C LEU A 178 17.16 3.89 -1.85
N GLY A 179 17.03 4.42 -3.06
CA GLY A 179 18.12 4.90 -3.91
C GLY A 179 18.24 6.42 -3.86
N TYR A 180 19.29 6.95 -3.24
CA TYR A 180 19.50 8.41 -3.16
C TYR A 180 19.83 9.07 -4.50
N ASN A 181 20.39 8.30 -5.42
CA ASN A 181 20.78 8.74 -6.76
C ASN A 181 20.46 7.63 -7.76
N GLY A 182 20.47 7.94 -9.05
CA GLY A 182 20.31 6.93 -10.09
C GLY A 182 19.49 7.41 -11.26
N LEU A 183 18.49 6.60 -11.62
CA LEU A 183 17.55 6.84 -12.70
C LEU A 183 16.85 8.20 -12.52
N LYS A 184 16.85 9.02 -13.57
CA LYS A 184 16.47 10.44 -13.49
C LYS A 184 15.00 10.71 -13.77
N SER A 185 14.28 9.74 -14.34
CA SER A 185 12.86 9.89 -14.66
C SER A 185 12.06 8.67 -14.27
N GLU A 186 10.79 8.89 -13.97
CA GLU A 186 9.79 7.86 -13.70
C GLU A 186 9.78 6.80 -14.82
N SER A 187 9.82 7.22 -16.08
CA SER A 187 9.87 6.32 -17.23
C SER A 187 11.07 5.35 -17.18
N SER A 188 12.26 5.86 -16.84
CA SER A 188 13.48 5.04 -16.77
C SER A 188 13.48 4.09 -15.58
N LEU A 189 12.88 4.52 -14.46
CA LEU A 189 12.67 3.67 -13.29
C LEU A 189 11.74 2.50 -13.64
N ARG A 190 10.59 2.78 -14.25
CA ARG A 190 9.61 1.76 -14.68
C ARG A 190 10.22 0.76 -15.67
N GLU A 191 10.91 1.25 -16.70
CA GLU A 191 11.54 0.42 -17.72
C GLU A 191 12.56 -0.55 -17.11
N LYS A 192 13.50 -0.05 -16.29
CA LYS A 192 14.51 -0.91 -15.63
C LYS A 192 13.91 -1.86 -14.61
N TYR A 193 12.83 -1.44 -13.96
CA TYR A 193 12.10 -2.32 -13.06
C TYR A 193 11.44 -3.47 -13.80
N TYR A 194 10.69 -3.15 -14.85
CA TYR A 194 10.04 -4.15 -15.69
C TYR A 194 11.05 -5.08 -16.37
N GLU A 195 12.14 -4.56 -16.95
CA GLU A 195 13.20 -5.38 -17.57
C GLU A 195 13.74 -6.44 -16.60
N TYR A 196 13.99 -6.06 -15.33
CA TYR A 196 14.46 -6.99 -14.31
C TYR A 196 13.43 -8.10 -14.04
N ILE A 197 12.16 -7.73 -13.81
CA ILE A 197 11.08 -8.68 -13.51
C ILE A 197 10.76 -9.59 -14.71
N ALA A 198 10.69 -9.03 -15.91
CA ALA A 198 10.45 -9.78 -17.14
C ALA A 198 11.54 -10.83 -17.39
N GLY A 199 12.79 -10.53 -17.02
CA GLY A 199 13.90 -11.49 -17.04
C GLY A 199 13.77 -12.65 -16.05
N LYS A 200 12.75 -12.65 -15.18
CA LYS A 200 12.48 -13.68 -14.16
C LYS A 200 11.14 -14.40 -14.40
N ALA A 201 10.55 -14.25 -15.59
CA ALA A 201 9.34 -14.95 -15.97
C ALA A 201 9.55 -16.47 -16.03
N SER A 202 8.58 -17.24 -15.53
CA SER A 202 8.62 -18.71 -15.61
C SER A 202 8.42 -19.19 -17.05
N GLY A 203 9.25 -20.14 -17.49
CA GLY A 203 9.19 -20.75 -18.82
C GLY A 203 8.49 -22.12 -18.85
N GLU A 204 8.47 -22.76 -20.03
CA GLU A 204 8.00 -24.14 -20.19
C GLU A 204 8.99 -25.11 -19.52
N GLY A 205 8.72 -25.46 -18.25
CA GLY A 205 9.48 -26.47 -17.50
C GLY A 205 10.11 -25.95 -16.21
N GLU A 206 10.46 -24.67 -16.15
CA GLU A 206 11.08 -24.04 -14.98
C GLU A 206 10.10 -23.08 -14.28
N VAL A 207 9.92 -23.28 -12.97
CA VAL A 207 9.09 -22.41 -12.13
C VAL A 207 10.01 -21.54 -11.28
N ILE A 208 10.00 -20.24 -11.57
CA ILE A 208 10.73 -19.25 -10.78
C ILE A 208 9.76 -18.73 -9.70
N ARG A 209 10.13 -18.91 -8.43
CA ARG A 209 9.33 -18.50 -7.27
C ARG A 209 9.73 -17.11 -6.76
N GLY A 210 8.82 -16.50 -5.99
CA GLY A 210 9.07 -15.23 -5.29
C GLY A 210 8.81 -13.97 -6.13
N TYR A 211 7.94 -14.09 -7.13
CA TYR A 211 7.47 -12.97 -7.97
C TYR A 211 5.95 -12.81 -7.89
N GLY A 212 5.33 -13.20 -6.77
CA GLY A 212 3.94 -12.88 -6.47
C GLY A 212 3.83 -11.50 -5.79
N PRO A 213 2.63 -10.91 -5.71
CA PRO A 213 2.42 -9.55 -5.21
C PRO A 213 3.06 -9.26 -3.83
N ASN A 214 3.05 -10.24 -2.93
CA ASN A 214 3.64 -10.12 -1.59
C ASN A 214 5.17 -10.07 -1.57
N ASN A 215 5.84 -10.47 -2.65
CA ASN A 215 7.30 -10.46 -2.73
C ASN A 215 7.86 -9.12 -3.22
N TYR A 216 7.04 -8.27 -3.82
CA TYR A 216 7.46 -6.95 -4.27
C TYR A 216 7.67 -6.03 -3.05
N PRO A 217 8.67 -5.13 -3.07
CA PRO A 217 8.80 -4.10 -2.06
C PRO A 217 7.52 -3.26 -1.97
N SER A 218 7.16 -2.84 -0.75
CA SER A 218 6.05 -1.90 -0.53
C SER A 218 6.31 -0.55 -1.19
N LEU A 219 7.58 -0.10 -1.20
CA LEU A 219 8.00 1.17 -1.78
C LEU A 219 9.41 1.08 -2.37
N VAL A 220 9.62 1.70 -3.53
CA VAL A 220 10.92 1.81 -4.20
C VAL A 220 11.12 3.27 -4.59
N ILE A 221 12.11 3.92 -4.00
CA ILE A 221 12.47 5.31 -4.25
C ILE A 221 13.78 5.35 -5.03
N CYS A 222 13.82 6.14 -6.10
CA CYS A 222 15.03 6.46 -6.86
C CYS A 222 15.08 7.95 -7.17
N GLY A 223 15.86 8.70 -6.37
CA GLY A 223 15.86 10.15 -6.44
C GLY A 223 14.46 10.70 -6.16
N ASP A 224 13.91 11.44 -7.13
CA ASP A 224 12.57 12.04 -7.07
C ASP A 224 11.43 11.12 -7.55
N ASN A 225 11.72 9.90 -8.00
CA ASN A 225 10.73 9.00 -8.57
C ASN A 225 10.49 7.80 -7.65
N SER A 226 9.25 7.34 -7.59
CA SER A 226 8.85 6.23 -6.73
C SER A 226 7.95 5.23 -7.45
N ILE A 227 8.07 3.96 -7.06
CA ILE A 227 7.11 2.90 -7.35
C ILE A 227 6.57 2.42 -6.00
N VAL A 228 5.26 2.32 -5.87
CA VAL A 228 4.59 1.94 -4.62
C VAL A 228 3.58 0.83 -4.88
N LYS A 229 3.42 -0.05 -3.89
CA LYS A 229 2.44 -1.13 -3.93
C LYS A 229 1.05 -0.59 -3.57
N MET A 230 0.04 -1.00 -4.34
CA MET A 230 -1.37 -0.67 -4.16
C MET A 230 -2.11 -1.79 -3.39
N GLY A 231 -1.47 -2.25 -2.30
CA GLY A 231 -1.85 -3.44 -1.51
C GLY A 231 -2.96 -3.20 -0.47
N GLY A 232 -3.67 -2.09 -0.57
CA GLY A 232 -4.82 -1.76 0.28
C GLY A 232 -4.50 -0.91 1.53
N CYS A 233 -3.23 -0.56 1.79
CA CYS A 233 -2.88 0.41 2.82
C CYS A 233 -1.42 0.93 2.66
N PRO A 234 -1.17 2.25 2.63
CA PRO A 234 -2.18 3.32 2.51
C PRO A 234 -2.82 3.36 1.13
N TYR A 235 -2.12 2.88 0.10
CA TYR A 235 -2.60 2.96 -1.28
C TYR A 235 -3.33 1.69 -1.71
N ASN A 236 -4.45 1.87 -2.40
CA ASN A 236 -5.30 0.80 -2.88
C ASN A 236 -5.66 0.98 -4.36
N ALA A 237 -5.87 -0.12 -5.04
CA ALA A 237 -6.45 -0.15 -6.38
C ALA A 237 -7.56 -1.21 -6.39
N PRO A 238 -8.82 -0.84 -6.69
CA PRO A 238 -9.89 -1.81 -6.82
C PRO A 238 -9.55 -2.89 -7.85
N LEU A 239 -9.92 -4.13 -7.56
CA LEU A 239 -9.85 -5.22 -8.52
C LEU A 239 -10.73 -4.86 -9.74
N SER A 240 -10.19 -5.03 -10.94
CA SER A 240 -10.93 -4.69 -12.15
C SER A 240 -12.22 -5.51 -12.22
N LYS A 241 -13.36 -4.82 -12.41
CA LYS A 241 -14.66 -5.43 -12.71
C LYS A 241 -14.68 -6.15 -14.08
N SER A 242 -13.59 -6.08 -14.85
CA SER A 242 -13.41 -6.82 -16.10
C SER A 242 -13.39 -8.34 -15.84
N PRO A 243 -13.96 -9.16 -16.74
CA PRO A 243 -13.91 -10.63 -16.64
C PRO A 243 -12.48 -11.21 -16.56
N MET A 244 -11.47 -10.43 -16.93
CA MET A 244 -10.06 -10.87 -16.91
C MET A 244 -9.40 -10.78 -15.52
N GLY A 245 -10.03 -10.13 -14.54
CA GLY A 245 -9.59 -10.12 -13.14
C GLY A 245 -8.22 -9.47 -12.89
N TRP A 246 -7.89 -8.41 -13.63
CA TRP A 246 -6.63 -7.68 -13.43
C TRP A 246 -6.68 -6.80 -12.19
N TRP A 247 -5.61 -6.83 -11.40
CA TRP A 247 -5.42 -5.97 -10.23
C TRP A 247 -4.16 -5.11 -10.42
N ASP A 248 -4.33 -3.78 -10.45
CA ASP A 248 -3.24 -2.80 -10.56
C ASP A 248 -2.46 -2.69 -9.24
N PHE A 249 -1.70 -3.73 -8.90
CA PHE A 249 -1.05 -3.87 -7.60
C PHE A 249 0.20 -3.00 -7.40
N MET A 250 0.73 -2.36 -8.45
CA MET A 250 1.82 -1.37 -8.35
C MET A 250 1.51 -0.13 -9.17
N ALA A 251 1.83 1.04 -8.63
CA ALA A 251 1.79 2.32 -9.32
C ALA A 251 3.12 3.06 -9.20
N SER A 252 3.33 4.08 -10.04
CA SER A 252 4.48 4.98 -9.93
C SER A 252 4.06 6.43 -9.90
N THR A 253 4.95 7.26 -9.37
CA THR A 253 4.77 8.71 -9.30
C THR A 253 6.12 9.41 -9.17
N HIS A 254 6.17 10.67 -9.55
CA HIS A 254 7.27 11.59 -9.28
C HIS A 254 6.90 12.66 -8.24
N HIS A 255 5.83 12.42 -7.47
CA HIS A 255 5.51 13.19 -6.27
C HIS A 255 6.62 13.06 -5.21
N ASN A 256 6.64 13.96 -4.21
CA ASN A 256 7.63 13.97 -3.14
C ASN A 256 7.84 12.56 -2.53
N PRO A 257 9.00 11.91 -2.73
CA PRO A 257 9.24 10.55 -2.24
C PRO A 257 9.21 10.42 -0.72
N MET A 258 9.53 11.50 0.00
CA MET A 258 9.44 11.51 1.45
C MET A 258 8.00 11.54 1.94
N TYR A 259 7.05 12.02 1.14
CA TYR A 259 5.63 11.88 1.44
C TYR A 259 5.27 10.39 1.47
N LEU A 260 5.54 9.68 0.37
CA LEU A 260 5.26 8.23 0.27
C LEU A 260 6.00 7.43 1.35
N PHE A 261 7.26 7.80 1.66
CA PHE A 261 8.06 7.16 2.70
C PHE A 261 7.42 7.27 4.07
N LEU A 262 6.94 8.46 4.44
CA LEU A 262 6.21 8.67 5.69
C LEU A 262 4.88 7.93 5.65
N ASP A 263 4.13 8.06 4.57
CA ASP A 263 2.77 7.56 4.46
C ASP A 263 2.69 6.03 4.65
N VAL A 264 3.55 5.27 3.96
CA VAL A 264 3.59 3.80 4.11
C VAL A 264 4.01 3.35 5.52
N ILE A 265 4.93 4.08 6.17
CA ILE A 265 5.42 3.74 7.51
C ILE A 265 4.40 4.14 8.58
N TRP A 266 3.93 5.38 8.52
CA TRP A 266 2.97 5.94 9.47
C TRP A 266 1.63 5.23 9.41
N SER A 267 1.19 4.78 8.23
CA SER A 267 0.01 3.93 8.11
C SER A 267 0.18 2.60 8.85
N LYS A 268 1.32 1.91 8.73
CA LYS A 268 1.57 0.69 9.53
C LYS A 268 1.54 0.99 11.04
N LEU A 269 2.15 2.10 11.46
CA LEU A 269 2.21 2.52 12.86
C LEU A 269 0.84 2.95 13.40
N SER A 270 0.01 3.62 12.59
CA SER A 270 -1.31 4.08 12.99
C SER A 270 -2.23 2.90 13.29
N TYR A 271 -2.21 1.86 12.46
CA TYR A 271 -2.94 0.63 12.73
C TYR A 271 -2.43 -0.07 13.99
N LYS A 272 -1.10 -0.25 14.13
CA LYS A 272 -0.50 -0.98 15.27
C LYS A 272 -0.74 -0.29 16.61
N TYR A 273 -0.54 1.03 16.68
CA TYR A 273 -0.58 1.79 17.93
C TYR A 273 -1.88 2.59 18.13
N GLY A 274 -2.80 2.56 17.17
CA GLY A 274 -4.03 3.36 17.22
C GLY A 274 -3.73 4.87 17.20
N LEU A 275 -2.74 5.29 16.40
CA LEU A 275 -2.37 6.70 16.32
C LEU A 275 -3.51 7.51 15.69
N PRO A 276 -3.75 8.74 16.14
CA PRO A 276 -4.82 9.58 15.60
C PRO A 276 -4.51 10.03 14.17
N SER A 277 -5.54 10.19 13.33
CA SER A 277 -5.39 10.61 11.92
C SER A 277 -4.71 11.97 11.75
N VAL A 278 -4.77 12.85 12.76
CA VAL A 278 -4.09 14.16 12.77
C VAL A 278 -2.57 14.07 12.51
N ILE A 279 -1.94 12.90 12.68
CA ILE A 279 -0.52 12.73 12.33
C ILE A 279 -0.27 12.94 10.83
N PHE A 280 -1.25 12.68 9.96
CA PHE A 280 -1.17 12.85 8.51
C PHE A 280 -1.47 14.30 8.06
N GLY A 281 -1.91 15.16 8.97
CA GLY A 281 -2.36 16.52 8.66
C GLY A 281 -3.85 16.56 8.33
N ASP A 282 -4.22 17.40 7.37
CA ASP A 282 -5.63 17.56 6.94
C ASP A 282 -6.07 16.48 5.94
N ASP A 283 -5.12 15.76 5.34
CA ASP A 283 -5.34 14.69 4.35
C ASP A 283 -6.28 15.01 3.18
N LEU A 284 -6.36 16.29 2.81
CA LEU A 284 -7.20 16.73 1.70
C LEU A 284 -6.54 16.52 0.33
N GLU A 285 -5.32 16.01 0.29
CA GLU A 285 -4.54 15.88 -0.93
C GLU A 285 -3.76 14.56 -0.96
N SER A 286 -4.00 13.74 -1.98
CA SER A 286 -3.23 12.51 -2.20
C SER A 286 -2.33 12.62 -3.42
N PRO A 287 -1.16 11.96 -3.47
CA PRO A 287 -0.31 11.95 -4.65
C PRO A 287 -1.05 11.38 -5.87
N LYS A 288 -0.95 12.06 -7.03
CA LYS A 288 -1.33 11.43 -8.29
C LYS A 288 -0.36 10.29 -8.62
N MET A 289 -0.92 9.14 -9.00
CA MET A 289 -0.16 7.96 -9.36
C MET A 289 -0.60 7.41 -10.71
N THR A 290 0.35 6.83 -11.43
CA THR A 290 0.10 6.17 -12.71
C THR A 290 0.24 4.66 -12.54
N PRO A 291 -0.75 3.84 -12.97
CA PRO A 291 -0.64 2.38 -12.93
C PRO A 291 0.67 1.89 -13.54
N PHE A 292 1.35 0.93 -12.90
CA PHE A 292 2.65 0.41 -13.34
C PHE A 292 2.58 -1.06 -13.73
N LEU A 293 2.24 -1.93 -12.78
CA LEU A 293 2.08 -3.36 -13.02
C LEU A 293 0.69 -3.79 -12.57
N SER A 294 -0.02 -4.49 -13.44
CA SER A 294 -1.16 -5.30 -13.03
C SER A 294 -0.74 -6.74 -12.87
N CYS A 295 -1.46 -7.48 -12.03
CA CYS A 295 -1.35 -8.93 -11.96
C CYS A 295 -2.72 -9.59 -12.05
N ARG A 296 -2.73 -10.83 -12.50
CA ARG A 296 -3.87 -11.74 -12.33
C ARG A 296 -3.37 -13.15 -12.04
N ILE A 297 -4.16 -13.92 -11.32
CA ILE A 297 -3.87 -15.34 -11.13
C ILE A 297 -4.18 -16.10 -12.42
N VAL A 298 -3.28 -17.00 -12.82
CA VAL A 298 -3.48 -17.90 -13.96
C VAL A 298 -3.21 -19.34 -13.54
N GLN A 299 -4.03 -20.25 -14.08
CA GLN A 299 -3.83 -21.69 -13.94
C GLN A 299 -3.56 -22.32 -15.30
N LYS A 300 -2.39 -22.96 -15.45
CA LYS A 300 -2.00 -23.73 -16.64
C LYS A 300 -1.74 -25.17 -16.22
N GLY A 301 -2.73 -26.04 -16.43
CA GLY A 301 -2.71 -27.42 -15.94
C GLY A 301 -2.74 -27.45 -14.40
N GLU A 302 -1.77 -28.15 -13.79
CA GLU A 302 -1.61 -28.22 -12.32
C GLU A 302 -0.86 -27.01 -11.75
N ARG A 303 -0.26 -26.15 -12.60
CA ARG A 303 0.52 -25.01 -12.16
C ARG A 303 -0.37 -23.78 -12.03
N LYS A 304 -0.23 -23.09 -10.90
CA LYS A 304 -0.82 -21.77 -10.64
C LYS A 304 0.30 -20.75 -10.45
N GLY A 305 0.10 -19.54 -10.95
CA GLY A 305 1.06 -18.45 -10.82
C GLY A 305 0.46 -17.12 -11.25
N TRP A 306 1.22 -16.06 -11.04
CA TRP A 306 0.78 -14.70 -11.39
C TRP A 306 1.25 -14.35 -12.80
N GLU A 307 0.32 -13.91 -13.64
CA GLU A 307 0.64 -13.22 -14.89
C GLU A 307 0.71 -11.73 -14.61
N LEU A 308 1.71 -11.06 -15.20
CA LEU A 308 1.95 -9.63 -15.02
C LEU A 308 1.68 -8.89 -16.33
N TRP A 309 1.05 -7.72 -16.21
CA TRP A 309 0.89 -6.76 -17.29
C TRP A 309 1.70 -5.51 -16.96
N TYR A 310 2.57 -5.09 -17.88
CA TYR A 310 3.27 -3.81 -17.79
C TYR A 310 2.54 -2.71 -18.55
N HIS A 311 2.16 -1.65 -17.84
CA HIS A 311 1.53 -0.49 -18.45
C HIS A 311 2.59 0.40 -19.09
N GLU A 312 2.64 0.42 -20.42
CA GLU A 312 3.58 1.26 -21.14
C GLU A 312 3.03 2.69 -21.27
N TYR A 313 3.73 3.66 -20.67
CA TYR A 313 3.44 5.08 -20.81
C TYR A 313 4.67 5.82 -21.32
N GLY A 314 4.46 6.76 -22.24
CA GLY A 314 5.52 7.62 -22.72
C GLY A 314 6.00 8.57 -21.63
N LYS A 315 7.24 9.04 -21.74
CA LYS A 315 7.81 10.04 -20.82
C LYS A 315 6.90 11.28 -20.68
N LYS A 316 6.33 11.75 -21.78
CA LYS A 316 5.41 12.92 -21.78
C LYS A 316 4.11 12.66 -21.01
N ASP A 317 3.59 11.43 -21.09
CA ASP A 317 2.35 11.08 -20.40
C ASP A 317 2.59 11.06 -18.89
N LEU A 318 3.68 10.43 -18.45
CA LEU A 318 4.08 10.41 -17.03
C LEU A 318 4.38 11.82 -16.49
N GLU A 319 5.08 12.65 -17.27
CA GLU A 319 5.36 14.04 -16.89
C GLU A 319 4.11 14.92 -16.82
N SER A 320 3.00 14.52 -17.46
CA SER A 320 1.73 15.25 -17.39
C SER A 320 0.94 14.97 -16.10
N VAL A 321 1.23 13.85 -15.43
CA VAL A 321 0.58 13.44 -14.18
C VAL A 321 1.29 14.11 -13.00
N GLN A 322 1.08 15.41 -12.82
CA GLN A 322 1.71 16.20 -11.76
C GLN A 322 0.75 16.58 -10.63
N GLY A 323 1.33 16.72 -9.43
CA GLY A 323 0.65 17.28 -8.26
C GLY A 323 -0.12 16.25 -7.46
N THR A 324 -1.19 16.72 -6.84
CA THR A 324 -2.07 15.96 -5.94
C THR A 324 -3.46 15.83 -6.54
N LEU A 325 -4.22 14.86 -6.05
CA LEU A 325 -5.66 14.76 -6.17
C LEU A 325 -6.25 15.37 -4.91
N GLU A 326 -7.15 16.34 -5.08
CA GLU A 326 -7.92 16.84 -3.94
C GLU A 326 -8.96 15.78 -3.54
N TRP A 327 -9.05 15.53 -2.24
CA TRP A 327 -10.08 14.68 -1.68
C TRP A 327 -11.44 15.36 -1.85
N GLU A 328 -12.42 14.61 -2.36
CA GLU A 328 -13.80 15.06 -2.47
C GLU A 328 -14.74 14.00 -1.89
N PRO A 329 -15.80 14.40 -1.17
CA PRO A 329 -16.80 13.46 -0.72
C PRO A 329 -17.67 12.98 -1.89
N PHE A 330 -18.34 11.86 -1.70
CA PHE A 330 -19.39 11.42 -2.63
C PHE A 330 -20.63 12.28 -2.43
N PHE A 331 -21.10 12.91 -3.51
CA PHE A 331 -22.38 13.60 -3.53
C PHE A 331 -23.51 12.59 -3.69
N LEU A 332 -24.45 12.62 -2.76
CA LEU A 332 -25.61 11.73 -2.73
C LEU A 332 -26.85 12.48 -3.19
N ASP A 333 -27.76 11.79 -3.86
CA ASP A 333 -29.13 12.27 -3.96
C ASP A 333 -29.92 12.00 -2.66
N ASP A 334 -31.16 12.45 -2.60
CA ASP A 334 -32.00 12.33 -1.41
C ASP A 334 -32.32 10.88 -1.01
N ILE A 335 -32.39 9.94 -1.97
CA ILE A 335 -32.68 8.55 -1.64
C ILE A 335 -31.43 7.81 -1.19
N GLN A 336 -30.29 8.03 -1.85
CA GLN A 336 -29.00 7.53 -1.43
C GLN A 336 -28.66 8.05 -0.03
N PHE A 337 -28.89 9.34 0.24
CA PHE A 337 -28.67 9.93 1.56
C PHE A 337 -29.48 9.22 2.65
N ARG A 338 -30.77 8.95 2.41
CA ARG A 338 -31.62 8.22 3.37
C ARG A 338 -31.14 6.79 3.60
N VAL A 339 -30.82 6.06 2.53
CA VAL A 339 -30.30 4.69 2.62
C VAL A 339 -28.97 4.66 3.39
N MET A 340 -28.06 5.58 3.08
CA MET A 340 -26.76 5.67 3.74
C MET A 340 -26.86 6.03 5.22
N ASN A 341 -27.80 6.91 5.62
CA ASN A 341 -28.05 7.19 7.03
C ASN A 341 -28.45 5.93 7.80
N ILE A 342 -29.32 5.08 7.23
CA ILE A 342 -29.70 3.81 7.85
C ILE A 342 -28.49 2.87 7.93
N LEU A 343 -27.72 2.74 6.84
CA LEU A 343 -26.51 1.92 6.82
C LEU A 343 -25.44 2.37 7.82
N CYS A 344 -25.25 3.67 8.01
CA CYS A 344 -24.29 4.19 9.00
C CYS A 344 -24.73 3.92 10.44
N LEU A 345 -26.02 3.70 10.70
CA LEU A 345 -26.54 3.37 12.02
C LEU A 345 -26.52 1.86 12.28
N ASP A 346 -27.01 1.06 11.33
CA ASP A 346 -27.27 -0.37 11.53
C ASP A 346 -26.17 -1.27 10.92
N GLY A 347 -25.29 -0.72 10.08
CA GLY A 347 -24.22 -1.42 9.36
C GLY A 347 -24.71 -2.26 8.16
N GLU A 348 -26.00 -2.61 8.13
CA GLU A 348 -26.64 -3.37 7.07
C GLU A 348 -28.09 -2.94 6.86
N LEU A 349 -28.60 -3.17 5.65
CA LEU A 349 -29.99 -2.88 5.29
C LEU A 349 -30.54 -3.98 4.40
N ASP A 350 -31.67 -4.57 4.82
CA ASP A 350 -32.48 -5.47 4.02
C ASP A 350 -33.68 -4.70 3.45
N PHE A 351 -33.72 -4.55 2.12
CA PHE A 351 -34.77 -3.78 1.46
C PHE A 351 -36.16 -4.46 1.54
N SER A 352 -36.24 -5.74 1.90
CA SER A 352 -37.52 -6.39 2.17
C SER A 352 -38.20 -5.87 3.44
N GLU A 353 -37.42 -5.30 4.36
CA GLU A 353 -37.92 -4.65 5.58
C GLU A 353 -38.37 -3.20 5.33
N VAL A 354 -37.95 -2.61 4.20
CA VAL A 354 -38.31 -1.24 3.79
C VAL A 354 -38.81 -1.18 2.34
N PRO A 355 -39.96 -1.82 2.00
CA PRO A 355 -40.43 -1.94 0.62
C PRO A 355 -40.71 -0.59 -0.07
N SER A 356 -40.91 0.49 0.69
CA SER A 356 -41.11 1.82 0.14
C SER A 356 -39.90 2.34 -0.65
N VAL A 357 -38.69 1.85 -0.36
CA VAL A 357 -37.46 2.32 -1.03
C VAL A 357 -37.47 2.01 -2.53
N GLU A 358 -38.07 0.90 -2.97
CA GLU A 358 -38.17 0.59 -4.39
C GLU A 358 -39.03 1.63 -5.12
N LYS A 359 -40.17 2.01 -4.54
CA LYS A 359 -41.02 3.07 -5.09
C LYS A 359 -40.29 4.42 -5.10
N ASP A 360 -39.64 4.77 -3.99
CA ASP A 360 -38.88 6.02 -3.87
C ASP A 360 -37.72 6.07 -4.90
N ALA A 361 -37.09 4.93 -5.20
CA ALA A 361 -36.01 4.85 -6.19
C ALA A 361 -36.51 5.18 -7.59
N LEU A 362 -37.67 4.63 -7.97
CA LEU A 362 -38.31 4.95 -9.24
C LEU A 362 -38.73 6.43 -9.31
N GLU A 363 -39.26 6.99 -8.21
CA GLU A 363 -39.61 8.42 -8.12
C GLU A 363 -38.37 9.34 -8.21
N ALA A 364 -37.22 8.89 -7.70
CA ALA A 364 -35.93 9.56 -7.81
C ALA A 364 -35.26 9.41 -9.19
N GLY A 365 -35.84 8.63 -10.10
CA GLY A 365 -35.37 8.48 -11.47
C GLY A 365 -34.43 7.30 -11.73
N TYR A 366 -34.27 6.39 -10.76
CA TYR A 366 -33.59 5.12 -11.01
C TYR A 366 -34.47 4.16 -11.83
N GLU A 367 -33.86 3.33 -12.67
CA GLU A 367 -34.58 2.33 -13.47
C GLU A 367 -35.18 1.20 -12.60
N SER A 368 -34.58 0.94 -11.43
CA SER A 368 -34.99 -0.09 -10.49
C SER A 368 -34.30 0.09 -9.13
N LEU A 369 -34.75 -0.66 -8.12
CA LEU A 369 -34.03 -0.79 -6.85
C LEU A 369 -32.59 -1.31 -7.06
N ASP A 370 -32.39 -2.20 -8.03
CA ASP A 370 -31.06 -2.75 -8.32
C ASP A 370 -30.10 -1.68 -8.85
N ALA A 371 -30.60 -0.73 -9.65
CA ALA A 371 -29.82 0.41 -10.13
C ALA A 371 -29.42 1.35 -8.99
N LEU A 372 -30.31 1.59 -8.02
CA LEU A 372 -29.97 2.33 -6.79
C LEU A 372 -28.87 1.61 -6.01
N ILE A 373 -29.03 0.30 -5.74
CA ILE A 373 -28.04 -0.50 -5.02
C ILE A 373 -26.69 -0.45 -5.74
N GLN A 374 -26.68 -0.60 -7.07
CA GLN A 374 -25.45 -0.55 -7.84
C GLN A 374 -24.76 0.81 -7.72
N SER A 375 -25.52 1.91 -7.77
CA SER A 375 -24.96 3.26 -7.58
C SER A 375 -24.30 3.45 -6.22
N LEU A 376 -24.84 2.83 -5.16
CA LEU A 376 -24.23 2.85 -3.83
C LEU A 376 -22.97 1.96 -3.78
N CYS A 377 -23.01 0.77 -4.39
CA CYS A 377 -21.83 -0.09 -4.47
C CYS A 377 -20.69 0.51 -5.30
N ASP A 378 -21.00 1.31 -6.32
CA ASP A 378 -20.00 1.98 -7.15
C ASP A 378 -19.19 3.05 -6.39
N THR A 379 -19.65 3.48 -5.21
CA THR A 379 -18.85 4.32 -4.29
C THR A 379 -17.68 3.57 -3.65
N GLY A 380 -17.71 2.23 -3.65
CA GLY A 380 -16.72 1.40 -2.95
C GLY A 380 -16.90 1.33 -1.44
N LEU A 381 -17.89 2.02 -0.86
CA LEU A 381 -18.18 2.03 0.58
C LEU A 381 -19.30 1.06 0.99
N VAL A 382 -20.01 0.48 0.01
CA VAL A 382 -21.15 -0.41 0.22
C VAL A 382 -20.96 -1.69 -0.59
N ALA A 383 -21.29 -2.84 0.00
CA ALA A 383 -21.33 -4.12 -0.71
C ALA A 383 -22.71 -4.75 -0.63
N ARG A 384 -22.99 -5.61 -1.62
CA ARG A 384 -24.16 -6.51 -1.57
C ARG A 384 -23.90 -7.63 -0.57
N LYS A 385 -24.95 -8.06 0.11
CA LYS A 385 -24.97 -9.17 1.08
C LYS A 385 -26.12 -10.12 0.74
N GLY A 386 -26.05 -10.74 -0.43
CA GLY A 386 -27.13 -11.56 -0.98
C GLY A 386 -28.17 -10.76 -1.77
N ALA A 387 -29.36 -11.34 -1.97
CA ALA A 387 -30.42 -10.71 -2.74
C ALA A 387 -31.16 -9.67 -1.89
N GLY A 388 -31.20 -8.41 -2.34
CA GLY A 388 -31.97 -7.36 -1.68
C GLY A 388 -31.42 -6.87 -0.33
N LYS A 389 -30.18 -7.23 0.02
CA LYS A 389 -29.51 -6.76 1.24
C LYS A 389 -28.14 -6.16 0.91
N ILE A 390 -27.79 -5.09 1.61
CA ILE A 390 -26.51 -4.39 1.49
C ILE A 390 -25.88 -4.17 2.86
N CYS A 391 -24.58 -3.97 2.90
CA CYS A 391 -23.82 -3.65 4.10
C CYS A 391 -22.75 -2.59 3.84
N LEU A 392 -22.40 -1.86 4.89
CA LEU A 392 -21.32 -0.89 4.87
C LEU A 392 -19.97 -1.61 4.94
N LEU A 393 -19.03 -1.22 4.07
CA LEU A 393 -17.66 -1.75 4.06
C LEU A 393 -16.72 -0.95 4.97
N SER A 394 -16.95 0.34 5.11
CA SER A 394 -16.16 1.21 5.98
C SER A 394 -16.63 1.17 7.43
N ARG A 395 -15.71 1.27 8.39
CA ARG A 395 -16.03 1.42 9.83
C ARG A 395 -16.18 2.89 10.26
N GLY A 396 -16.02 3.83 9.33
CA GLY A 396 -15.91 5.27 9.62
C GLY A 396 -16.53 6.12 8.52
N CYS A 397 -17.46 5.54 7.76
CA CYS A 397 -18.29 6.27 6.83
C CYS A 397 -19.21 7.24 7.60
N GLN A 398 -19.21 8.49 7.18
CA GLN A 398 -20.06 9.54 7.70
C GLN A 398 -20.91 10.12 6.57
N VAL A 399 -22.12 10.51 6.92
CA VAL A 399 -23.08 11.12 6.01
C VAL A 399 -23.46 12.46 6.60
N MET A 400 -23.37 13.51 5.78
CA MET A 400 -23.57 14.90 6.23
C MET A 400 -24.34 15.70 5.18
N MET A 401 -25.01 16.75 5.64
CA MET A 401 -25.60 17.76 4.77
C MET A 401 -24.77 19.04 4.88
N ILE A 402 -24.25 19.52 3.75
CA ILE A 402 -23.51 20.78 3.66
C ILE A 402 -24.27 21.71 2.72
N GLY A 403 -24.93 22.72 3.30
CA GLY A 403 -25.82 23.60 2.54
C GLY A 403 -27.02 22.81 2.02
N ASP A 404 -27.18 22.77 0.70
CA ASP A 404 -28.21 22.01 -0.03
C ASP A 404 -27.70 20.65 -0.56
N LYS A 405 -26.45 20.28 -0.25
CA LYS A 405 -25.84 19.05 -0.74
C LYS A 405 -25.78 17.97 0.32
N ASN A 406 -26.23 16.78 -0.05
CA ASN A 406 -26.03 15.57 0.72
C ASN A 406 -24.69 14.95 0.32
N ILE A 407 -23.87 14.59 1.31
CA ILE A 407 -22.54 14.04 1.07
C ILE A 407 -22.26 12.83 1.96
N MET A 408 -21.32 12.01 1.50
CA MET A 408 -20.77 10.89 2.22
C MET A 408 -19.24 10.87 2.08
N GLY A 409 -18.54 10.51 3.15
CA GLY A 409 -17.09 10.33 3.14
C GLY A 409 -16.64 9.29 4.15
N GLU A 410 -15.47 8.71 3.93
CA GLU A 410 -14.80 7.81 4.86
C GLU A 410 -13.75 8.55 5.69
N ASN A 411 -13.65 8.20 6.97
CA ASN A 411 -12.70 8.77 7.93
C ASN A 411 -11.93 7.65 8.64
N ILE A 412 -11.22 6.82 7.88
CA ILE A 412 -10.43 5.68 8.38
C ILE A 412 -9.04 5.62 7.76
N SER A 413 -8.97 5.82 6.45
CA SER A 413 -7.70 6.11 5.82
C SER A 413 -7.37 7.58 6.08
N GLY A 414 -6.09 7.90 6.15
CA GLY A 414 -5.68 9.19 5.62
C GLY A 414 -6.21 9.35 4.20
#